data_AF-A0A5N6AE24-F1
#
_entry.id   AF-A0A5N6AE24-F1
#
_cell.length_a   1.000
_cell.length_b   1.000
_cell.length_c   1.000
_cell.angle_alpha   90.00
_cell.angle_beta   90.00
_cell.angle_gamma   90.00
#
_symmetry.space_group_name_H-M   'P 1'
#
loop_
_entity.id
_entity.type
_entity.pdbx_description
1 polymer ?
#
loop_
_entity_poly.entity_id
_entity_poly.type
_entity_poly.pdbx_seq_one_letter_code
_entity_poly.pdbx_strand_id
1 'polypeptide(L)'
;MTDPRPRSRVRLFRSAAMTAAALAALMLTSCGSGEPEIPEREELFQEYLESTDVVNDPLDSGGGTTEDRLANFAAYGTPQQTFNRLLSPSPCGADSDCPAEADLQRSILVKHEDESLEVLTVYFGEGTDTLIDSTGESYTGGLDDFRENNNLLDADDVILAPSDITSTTGSDIVVVTGHTGSDTWRTWATGGVIAAVVLGFGGLIALLITRRRARDDS
;
A
#
# COMPACT_ATOMS: atom_id res chain seq x y z
N MET A 1 -56.94 51.49 -35.45
CA MET A 1 -56.49 50.54 -36.49
C MET A 1 -55.05 50.94 -36.79
N THR A 2 -54.00 50.32 -36.28
CA THR A 2 -53.74 48.92 -35.92
C THR A 2 -52.50 48.89 -35.02
N ASP A 3 -52.62 48.23 -33.87
CA ASP A 3 -51.52 47.59 -33.14
C ASP A 3 -51.09 46.33 -33.91
N PRO A 4 -49.78 46.00 -34.03
CA PRO A 4 -49.32 44.81 -33.33
C PRO A 4 -47.87 44.82 -32.80
N ARG A 5 -47.78 44.48 -31.51
CA ARG A 5 -46.97 43.43 -30.84
C ARG A 5 -45.44 43.59 -30.62
N PRO A 6 -44.97 43.39 -29.38
CA PRO A 6 -43.56 43.20 -29.06
C PRO A 6 -43.07 41.78 -29.35
N ARG A 7 -41.88 41.67 -29.94
CA ARG A 7 -41.16 40.41 -30.23
C ARG A 7 -40.56 39.84 -28.94
N SER A 8 -41.03 38.66 -28.55
CA SER A 8 -40.47 37.81 -27.50
C SER A 8 -39.05 37.33 -27.89
N ARG A 9 -38.02 37.87 -27.22
CA ARG A 9 -36.66 37.32 -27.31
C ARG A 9 -36.48 36.18 -26.31
N VAL A 10 -36.56 34.96 -26.85
CA VAL A 10 -35.59 33.87 -26.66
C VAL A 10 -35.29 33.48 -25.19
N ARG A 11 -36.07 32.53 -24.66
CA ARG A 11 -35.66 31.63 -23.58
C ARG A 11 -34.92 30.43 -24.19
N LEU A 12 -33.62 30.53 -24.40
CA LEU A 12 -32.78 29.45 -24.96
C LEU A 12 -31.37 29.50 -24.36
N PHE A 13 -31.25 29.41 -23.03
CA PHE A 13 -29.93 29.29 -22.38
C PHE A 13 -29.91 28.30 -21.21
N ARG A 14 -30.99 27.55 -20.97
CA ARG A 14 -31.06 26.61 -19.83
C ARG A 14 -30.58 25.19 -20.13
N SER A 15 -30.43 24.80 -21.40
CA SER A 15 -30.14 23.40 -21.76
C SER A 15 -28.66 23.03 -21.79
N ALA A 16 -27.74 23.99 -22.02
CA ALA A 16 -26.31 23.68 -22.12
C ALA A 16 -25.64 23.39 -20.76
N ALA A 17 -26.14 23.99 -19.68
CA ALA A 17 -25.54 23.82 -18.35
C ALA A 17 -25.81 22.44 -17.72
N MET A 18 -26.94 21.81 -18.03
CA MET A 18 -27.26 20.47 -17.51
C MET A 18 -26.40 19.37 -18.15
N THR A 19 -26.06 19.50 -19.43
CA THR A 19 -25.29 18.46 -20.15
C THR A 19 -23.82 18.43 -19.72
N ALA A 20 -23.23 19.60 -19.44
CA ALA A 20 -21.86 19.68 -18.92
C ALA A 20 -21.73 19.11 -17.50
N ALA A 21 -22.75 19.30 -16.64
CA ALA A 21 -22.76 18.76 -15.29
C ALA A 21 -22.82 17.22 -15.26
N ALA A 22 -23.59 16.60 -16.18
CA ALA A 22 -23.68 15.15 -16.29
C ALA A 22 -22.36 14.51 -16.76
N LEU A 23 -21.64 15.16 -17.69
CA LEU A 23 -20.33 14.66 -18.17
C LEU A 23 -19.24 14.77 -17.10
N ALA A 24 -19.24 15.84 -16.30
CA ALA A 24 -18.30 16.00 -15.19
C ALA A 24 -18.55 14.97 -14.07
N ALA A 25 -19.82 14.62 -13.82
CA ALA A 25 -20.17 13.59 -12.83
C ALA A 25 -19.74 12.17 -13.25
N LEU A 26 -19.80 11.85 -14.55
CA LEU A 26 -19.35 10.56 -15.09
C LEU A 26 -17.82 10.39 -15.09
N MET A 27 -17.06 11.48 -15.21
CA MET A 27 -15.60 11.44 -15.13
C MET A 27 -15.08 11.26 -13.69
N LEU A 28 -15.87 11.59 -12.68
CA LEU A 28 -15.51 11.40 -11.27
C LEU A 28 -15.74 9.96 -10.78
N THR A 29 -16.48 9.13 -11.52
CA THR A 29 -16.77 7.74 -11.13
C THR A 29 -15.75 6.71 -11.62
N SER A 30 -14.75 7.08 -12.43
CA SER A 30 -13.75 6.14 -12.97
C SER A 30 -12.38 6.20 -12.29
N CYS A 31 -12.22 6.96 -11.22
CA CYS A 31 -11.02 6.91 -10.37
C CYS A 31 -11.32 6.03 -9.15
N GLY A 32 -11.71 4.78 -9.41
CA GLY A 32 -11.73 3.75 -8.40
C GLY A 32 -10.31 3.24 -8.26
N SER A 33 -9.55 3.80 -7.32
CA SER A 33 -8.34 3.15 -6.84
C SER A 33 -8.80 1.81 -6.27
N GLY A 34 -8.50 0.71 -6.98
CA GLY A 34 -8.68 -0.62 -6.44
C GLY A 34 -7.82 -0.72 -5.20
N GLU A 35 -8.42 -1.16 -4.10
CA GLU A 35 -7.66 -1.63 -2.93
C GLU A 35 -6.65 -2.66 -3.44
N PRO A 36 -5.35 -2.57 -3.09
CA PRO A 36 -4.37 -3.55 -3.53
C PRO A 36 -4.82 -4.96 -3.12
N GLU A 37 -4.85 -5.87 -4.08
CA GLU A 37 -5.19 -7.27 -3.82
C GLU A 37 -4.01 -7.92 -3.09
N ILE A 38 -4.20 -8.23 -1.80
CA ILE A 38 -3.19 -8.95 -1.02
C ILE A 38 -3.21 -10.41 -1.48
N PRO A 39 -2.09 -10.95 -2.01
CA PRO A 39 -2.03 -12.33 -2.47
C PRO A 39 -2.23 -13.31 -1.32
N GLU A 40 -2.73 -14.50 -1.65
CA GLU A 40 -2.83 -15.57 -0.66
C GLU A 40 -1.43 -16.08 -0.27
N ARG A 41 -1.30 -16.61 0.94
CA ARG A 41 -0.02 -17.11 1.47
C ARG A 41 0.63 -18.13 0.54
N GLU A 42 -0.14 -19.10 0.07
CA GLU A 42 0.35 -20.17 -0.79
C GLU A 42 0.82 -19.65 -2.15
N GLU A 43 0.14 -18.63 -2.69
CA GLU A 43 0.51 -17.99 -3.94
C GLU A 43 1.85 -17.27 -3.81
N LEU A 44 2.00 -16.43 -2.78
CA LEU A 44 3.24 -15.69 -2.57
C LEU A 44 4.43 -16.62 -2.30
N PHE A 45 4.22 -17.69 -1.52
CA PHE A 45 5.28 -18.66 -1.29
C PHE A 45 5.61 -19.47 -2.55
N GLN A 46 4.62 -19.82 -3.37
CA GLN A 46 4.87 -20.49 -4.64
C GLN A 46 5.68 -19.60 -5.58
N GLU A 47 5.37 -18.31 -5.66
CA GLU A 47 6.12 -17.32 -6.44
C GLU A 47 7.60 -17.27 -6.00
N TYR A 48 7.86 -17.26 -4.69
CA TYR A 48 9.22 -17.35 -4.14
C TYR A 48 9.96 -18.63 -4.53
N LEU A 49 9.26 -19.78 -4.57
CA LEU A 49 9.88 -21.04 -4.99
C LEU A 49 10.23 -21.06 -6.48
N GLU A 50 9.46 -20.36 -7.31
CA GLU A 50 9.61 -20.34 -8.76
C GLU A 50 10.56 -19.23 -9.25
N SER A 51 10.74 -18.16 -8.48
CA SER A 51 11.57 -17.00 -8.83
C SER A 51 13.07 -17.26 -8.68
N THR A 52 13.85 -17.05 -9.74
CA THR A 52 15.31 -17.14 -9.71
C THR A 52 16.00 -15.87 -9.24
N ASP A 53 15.27 -14.76 -9.15
CA ASP A 53 15.79 -13.42 -8.92
C ASP A 53 15.23 -12.86 -7.60
N VAL A 54 15.55 -13.53 -6.49
CA VAL A 54 15.15 -13.09 -5.15
C VAL A 54 16.32 -12.38 -4.48
N VAL A 55 16.11 -11.13 -4.08
CA VAL A 55 17.12 -10.31 -3.39
C VAL A 55 17.36 -10.87 -1.99
N ASN A 56 18.63 -10.95 -1.57
CA ASN A 56 19.05 -11.41 -0.23
C ASN A 56 18.60 -12.85 0.14
N ASP A 57 18.37 -13.72 -0.85
CA ASP A 57 17.87 -15.07 -0.63
C ASP A 57 18.86 -15.98 0.14
N PRO A 58 18.56 -16.40 1.38
CA PRO A 58 19.43 -17.27 2.16
C PRO A 58 19.40 -18.73 1.70
N LEU A 59 18.47 -19.08 0.81
CA LEU A 59 18.30 -20.42 0.24
C LEU A 59 18.75 -20.46 -1.24
N ASP A 60 19.32 -19.37 -1.76
CA ASP A 60 19.97 -19.42 -3.07
C ASP A 60 21.13 -20.41 -3.03
N SER A 61 20.96 -21.45 -3.84
CA SER A 61 21.87 -22.59 -3.96
C SER A 61 22.62 -22.55 -5.30
N GLY A 62 22.41 -21.49 -6.09
CA GLY A 62 22.83 -21.41 -7.48
C GLY A 62 21.97 -22.29 -8.39
N GLY A 63 22.02 -22.02 -9.70
CA GLY A 63 21.27 -22.79 -10.70
C GLY A 63 20.74 -21.94 -11.85
N GLY A 64 20.47 -20.65 -11.63
CA GLY A 64 20.06 -19.71 -12.68
C GLY A 64 18.78 -20.09 -13.47
N THR A 65 18.12 -21.19 -13.12
CA THR A 65 16.87 -21.69 -13.72
C THR A 65 15.89 -22.06 -12.62
N THR A 66 14.59 -21.91 -12.91
CA THR A 66 13.51 -22.29 -12.00
C THR A 66 13.54 -23.80 -11.70
N GLU A 67 13.87 -24.65 -12.67
CA GLU A 67 13.98 -26.09 -12.48
C GLU A 67 15.07 -26.47 -11.47
N ASP A 68 16.24 -25.84 -11.54
CA ASP A 68 17.34 -26.08 -10.60
C ASP A 68 16.96 -25.60 -9.20
N ARG A 69 16.31 -24.43 -9.10
CA ARG A 69 15.81 -23.90 -7.82
C ARG A 69 14.79 -24.84 -7.17
N LEU A 70 13.79 -25.30 -7.92
CA LEU A 70 12.80 -26.26 -7.43
C LEU A 70 13.44 -27.59 -7.02
N ALA A 71 14.44 -28.06 -7.76
CA ALA A 71 15.20 -29.25 -7.39
C ALA A 71 15.98 -29.06 -6.08
N ASN A 72 16.58 -27.89 -5.86
CA ASN A 72 17.27 -27.56 -4.61
C ASN A 72 16.28 -27.47 -3.44
N PHE A 73 15.10 -26.86 -3.63
CA PHE A 73 14.05 -26.86 -2.60
C PHE A 73 13.54 -28.26 -2.27
N ALA A 74 13.38 -29.14 -3.26
CA ALA A 74 13.03 -30.53 -3.03
C ALA A 74 14.08 -31.28 -2.21
N ALA A 75 15.36 -30.84 -2.24
CA ALA A 75 16.41 -31.39 -1.40
C ALA A 75 16.34 -30.88 0.05
N TYR A 76 15.77 -29.71 0.32
CA TYR A 76 15.57 -29.19 1.68
C TYR A 76 14.41 -29.86 2.42
N GLY A 77 13.43 -30.42 1.70
CA GLY A 77 12.32 -31.18 2.28
C GLY A 77 10.98 -30.90 1.62
N THR A 78 9.91 -30.95 2.40
CA THR A 78 8.58 -30.53 1.93
C THR A 78 8.52 -29.01 1.80
N PRO A 79 7.61 -28.45 0.96
CA PRO A 79 7.43 -27.00 0.87
C PRO A 79 7.22 -26.34 2.24
N GLN A 80 6.44 -26.97 3.13
CA GLN A 80 6.25 -26.49 4.49
C GLN A 80 7.55 -26.47 5.32
N GLN A 81 8.44 -27.46 5.15
CA GLN A 81 9.73 -27.49 5.83
C GLN A 81 10.65 -26.38 5.34
N THR A 82 10.70 -26.16 4.03
CA THR A 82 11.41 -25.03 3.42
C THR A 82 10.88 -23.71 3.94
N PHE A 83 9.55 -23.57 3.99
CA PHE A 83 8.90 -22.37 4.48
C PHE A 83 9.21 -22.09 5.94
N ASN A 84 9.04 -23.12 6.79
CA ASN A 84 9.38 -23.01 8.20
C ASN A 84 10.86 -22.70 8.38
N ARG A 85 11.75 -23.25 7.54
CA ARG A 85 13.19 -22.95 7.58
C ARG A 85 13.48 -21.49 7.23
N LEU A 86 12.83 -20.95 6.20
CA LEU A 86 12.96 -19.55 5.81
C LEU A 86 12.55 -18.62 6.95
N LEU A 87 11.38 -18.83 7.55
CA LEU A 87 10.84 -17.95 8.60
C LEU A 87 11.30 -18.34 10.02
N SER A 88 12.14 -19.36 10.19
CA SER A 88 12.59 -19.77 11.51
C SER A 88 13.52 -18.72 12.12
N PRO A 89 13.43 -18.50 13.43
CA PRO A 89 14.40 -17.67 14.11
C PRO A 89 15.74 -18.42 14.18
N SER A 90 16.83 -17.68 14.10
CA SER A 90 18.18 -18.21 14.24
C SER A 90 18.99 -17.30 15.17
N PRO A 91 19.92 -17.84 15.96
CA PRO A 91 20.79 -17.02 16.79
C PRO A 91 21.67 -16.14 15.92
N CYS A 92 21.92 -14.92 16.38
CA CYS A 92 22.95 -14.06 15.82
C CYS A 92 24.31 -14.76 15.87
N GLY A 93 25.05 -14.72 14.75
CA GLY A 93 26.38 -15.30 14.65
C GLY A 93 27.44 -14.43 15.31
N ALA A 94 28.59 -15.01 15.66
CA ALA A 94 29.72 -14.23 16.20
C ALA A 94 30.30 -13.21 15.18
N ASP A 95 30.08 -13.46 13.89
CA ASP A 95 30.55 -12.64 12.77
C ASP A 95 29.41 -11.89 12.05
N SER A 96 28.19 -11.89 12.58
CA SER A 96 27.06 -11.16 11.96
C SER A 96 27.03 -9.71 12.42
N ASP A 97 26.63 -8.80 11.53
CA ASP A 97 26.32 -7.39 11.82
C ASP A 97 25.02 -7.23 12.66
N CYS A 98 24.77 -8.15 13.59
CA CYS A 98 23.61 -8.09 14.47
C CYS A 98 23.70 -6.87 15.39
N PRO A 99 22.58 -6.15 15.60
CA PRO A 99 22.48 -5.13 16.64
C PRO A 99 22.85 -5.71 18.01
N ALA A 100 23.54 -4.92 18.84
CA ALA A 100 24.01 -5.37 20.16
C ALA A 100 22.87 -5.76 21.14
N GLU A 101 21.65 -5.27 20.89
CA GLU A 101 20.45 -5.53 21.67
C GLU A 101 19.68 -6.79 21.18
N ALA A 102 20.13 -7.42 20.08
CA ALA A 102 19.46 -8.59 19.49
C ALA A 102 20.24 -9.89 19.73
N ASP A 103 19.51 -10.93 20.11
CA ASP A 103 20.06 -12.29 20.26
C ASP A 103 19.66 -13.20 19.09
N LEU A 104 18.57 -12.84 18.39
CA LEU A 104 17.96 -13.62 17.33
C LEU A 104 17.77 -12.78 16.07
N GLN A 105 17.80 -13.45 14.93
CA GLN A 105 17.43 -12.91 13.63
C GLN A 105 16.43 -13.84 12.94
N ARG A 106 15.59 -13.28 12.08
CA ARG A 106 14.59 -14.00 11.30
C ARG A 106 14.44 -13.36 9.93
N SER A 107 14.21 -14.19 8.92
CA SER A 107 13.86 -13.71 7.60
C SER A 107 12.35 -13.51 7.46
N ILE A 108 11.95 -12.49 6.71
CA ILE A 108 10.60 -12.26 6.21
C ILE A 108 10.67 -12.18 4.68
N LEU A 109 9.63 -12.65 4.00
CA LEU A 109 9.54 -12.53 2.55
C LEU A 109 8.76 -11.26 2.21
N VAL A 110 9.30 -10.44 1.32
CA VAL A 110 8.68 -9.21 0.83
C VAL A 110 8.49 -9.33 -0.67
N LYS A 111 7.31 -8.92 -1.14
CA LYS A 111 7.04 -8.62 -2.55
C LYS A 111 6.79 -7.14 -2.70
N HIS A 112 7.55 -6.52 -3.59
CA HIS A 112 7.43 -5.10 -3.87
C HIS A 112 6.34 -4.81 -4.91
N GLU A 113 5.93 -3.54 -5.01
CA GLU A 113 4.99 -3.06 -6.04
C GLU A 113 5.45 -3.41 -7.48
N ASP A 114 6.76 -3.49 -7.71
CA ASP A 114 7.35 -3.85 -9.01
C ASP A 114 7.43 -5.36 -9.29
N GLU A 115 6.77 -6.17 -8.46
CA GLU A 115 6.75 -7.64 -8.47
C GLU A 115 8.09 -8.29 -8.14
N SER A 116 9.11 -7.52 -7.71
CA SER A 116 10.35 -8.10 -7.22
C SER A 116 10.18 -8.73 -5.84
N LEU A 117 10.94 -9.79 -5.58
CA LEU A 117 10.97 -10.49 -4.30
C LEU A 117 12.27 -10.19 -3.55
N GLU A 118 12.14 -9.92 -2.26
CA GLU A 118 13.26 -9.73 -1.35
C GLU A 118 13.06 -10.54 -0.06
N VAL A 119 14.14 -11.11 0.46
CA VAL A 119 14.18 -11.69 1.80
C VAL A 119 14.83 -10.69 2.75
N LEU A 120 14.01 -9.98 3.53
CA LEU A 120 14.51 -9.07 4.56
C LEU A 120 14.85 -9.84 5.83
N THR A 121 15.91 -9.39 6.51
CA THR A 121 16.28 -9.89 7.85
C THR A 121 15.87 -8.87 8.90
N VAL A 122 15.12 -9.33 9.90
CA VAL A 122 14.82 -8.57 11.11
C VAL A 122 15.46 -9.23 12.32
N TYR A 123 15.76 -8.44 13.34
CA TYR A 123 16.44 -8.84 14.55
C TYR A 123 15.55 -8.62 15.77
N PHE A 124 15.73 -9.40 16.83
CA PHE A 124 14.98 -9.23 18.07
C PHE A 124 15.67 -9.90 19.27
N GLY A 125 15.37 -9.41 20.47
CA GLY A 125 15.77 -10.04 21.72
C GLY A 125 14.82 -11.17 22.12
N GLU A 126 15.33 -12.25 22.71
CA GLU A 126 14.50 -13.36 23.15
C GLU A 126 13.51 -12.90 24.25
N GLY A 127 12.23 -13.22 24.07
CA GLY A 127 11.17 -12.86 25.03
C GLY A 127 10.80 -11.37 25.01
N THR A 128 11.17 -10.64 23.95
CA THR A 128 10.78 -9.25 23.73
C THR A 128 9.87 -9.13 22.51
N ASP A 129 9.02 -8.10 22.50
CA ASP A 129 8.21 -7.74 21.33
C ASP A 129 8.92 -6.68 20.46
N THR A 130 10.21 -6.44 20.73
CA THR A 130 10.98 -5.43 20.01
C THR A 130 11.62 -6.05 18.78
N LEU A 131 11.21 -5.55 17.61
CA LEU A 131 11.93 -5.77 16.37
C LEU A 131 12.98 -4.70 16.16
N ILE A 132 14.08 -5.07 15.53
CA ILE A 132 15.13 -4.17 15.08
C ILE A 132 15.35 -4.48 13.60
N ASP A 133 15.35 -3.46 12.75
CA ASP A 133 15.60 -3.64 11.32
C ASP A 133 17.12 -3.67 10.99
N SER A 134 17.44 -3.78 9.70
CA SER A 134 18.82 -3.76 9.21
C SER A 134 19.53 -2.41 9.35
N THR A 135 18.79 -1.34 9.63
CA THR A 135 19.33 0.01 9.88
C THR A 135 19.60 0.27 11.36
N GLY A 136 19.10 -0.60 12.24
CA GLY A 136 19.18 -0.49 13.69
C GLY A 136 18.00 0.27 14.31
N GLU A 137 16.97 0.61 13.54
CA GLU A 137 15.73 1.21 14.06
C GLU A 137 14.91 0.15 14.80
N SER A 138 14.29 0.53 15.92
CA SER A 138 13.59 -0.39 16.82
C SER A 138 12.09 -0.14 16.88
N TYR A 139 11.30 -1.21 16.90
CA TYR A 139 9.83 -1.21 16.89
C TYR A 139 9.33 -2.10 18.03
N THR A 140 8.73 -1.49 19.04
CA THR A 140 8.38 -2.12 20.33
C THR A 140 7.04 -2.87 20.35
N GLY A 141 6.23 -2.73 19.30
CA GLY A 141 4.93 -3.41 19.17
C GLY A 141 4.93 -4.57 18.17
N GLY A 142 6.08 -5.21 17.93
CA GLY A 142 6.20 -6.32 16.99
C GLY A 142 5.90 -5.94 15.55
N LEU A 143 5.22 -6.83 14.83
CA LEU A 143 4.96 -6.68 13.39
C LEU A 143 4.08 -5.45 13.08
N ASP A 144 3.10 -5.13 13.92
CA ASP A 144 2.20 -4.01 13.67
C ASP A 144 2.92 -2.66 13.80
N ASP A 145 3.76 -2.50 14.82
CA ASP A 145 4.56 -1.28 15.01
C ASP A 145 5.65 -1.14 13.94
N PHE A 146 6.27 -2.26 13.53
CA PHE A 146 7.16 -2.28 12.38
C PHE A 146 6.46 -1.75 11.13
N ARG A 147 5.28 -2.29 10.79
CA ARG A 147 4.52 -1.84 9.62
C ARG A 147 4.09 -0.37 9.71
N GLU A 148 3.79 0.14 10.88
CA GLU A 148 3.35 1.53 11.01
C GLU A 148 4.50 2.53 10.85
N ASN A 149 5.70 2.18 11.31
CA ASN A 149 6.78 3.15 11.53
C ASN A 149 8.06 2.88 10.74
N ASN A 150 8.18 1.75 10.04
CA ASN A 150 9.39 1.46 9.26
C ASN A 150 9.54 2.40 8.05
N ASN A 151 10.79 2.67 7.66
CA ASN A 151 11.13 3.45 6.47
C ASN A 151 11.71 2.58 5.34
N LEU A 152 11.51 1.26 5.43
CA LEU A 152 12.09 0.28 4.52
C LEU A 152 11.12 -0.17 3.43
N LEU A 153 9.83 -0.20 3.75
CA LEU A 153 8.77 -0.75 2.92
C LEU A 153 7.74 0.32 2.61
N ASP A 154 7.22 0.25 1.40
CA ASP A 154 6.11 1.07 0.96
C ASP A 154 4.76 0.44 1.34
N ALA A 155 3.68 1.21 1.20
CA ALA A 155 2.33 0.74 1.54
C ALA A 155 1.83 -0.36 0.59
N ASP A 156 2.33 -0.37 -0.64
CA ASP A 156 1.99 -1.34 -1.69
C ASP A 156 2.85 -2.62 -1.63
N ASP A 157 3.90 -2.63 -0.79
CA ASP A 157 4.68 -3.84 -0.53
C ASP A 157 3.84 -4.86 0.27
N VAL A 158 4.13 -6.14 0.08
CA VAL A 158 3.47 -7.24 0.78
C VAL A 158 4.49 -8.06 1.54
N ILE A 159 4.28 -8.25 2.84
CA ILE A 159 5.10 -9.06 3.73
C ILE A 159 4.41 -10.38 4.00
N LEU A 160 5.17 -11.47 3.93
CA LEU A 160 4.83 -12.77 4.48
C LEU A 160 5.74 -13.08 5.68
N ALA A 161 5.12 -13.12 6.86
CA ALA A 161 5.81 -13.26 8.14
C ALA A 161 4.95 -13.97 9.18
N PRO A 162 5.53 -14.48 10.28
CA PRO A 162 4.76 -14.88 11.44
C PRO A 162 4.01 -13.69 12.05
N SER A 163 2.75 -13.88 12.45
CA SER A 163 1.93 -12.84 13.09
C SER A 163 2.52 -12.39 14.41
N ASP A 164 3.11 -13.33 15.15
CA ASP A 164 4.02 -13.07 16.25
C ASP A 164 5.46 -13.32 15.76
N ILE A 165 6.02 -12.27 15.19
CA ILE A 165 7.32 -12.26 14.53
C ILE A 165 8.51 -12.40 15.49
N THR A 166 8.32 -12.25 16.80
CA THR A 166 9.37 -12.49 17.81
C THR A 166 9.22 -13.85 18.52
N SER A 167 8.10 -14.56 18.33
CA SER A 167 7.90 -15.91 18.88
C SER A 167 8.95 -16.91 18.39
N THR A 168 9.57 -17.64 19.32
CA THR A 168 10.52 -18.74 19.04
C THR A 168 9.86 -20.12 18.99
N THR A 169 8.62 -20.24 19.46
CA THR A 169 7.88 -21.51 19.51
C THR A 169 6.97 -21.73 18.31
N GLY A 170 7.03 -20.84 17.32
CA GLY A 170 6.15 -20.80 16.15
C GLY A 170 4.95 -19.87 16.37
N SER A 171 4.41 -19.39 15.25
CA SER A 171 3.21 -18.55 15.20
C SER A 171 2.46 -18.80 13.89
N ASP A 172 1.22 -18.34 13.83
CA ASP A 172 0.46 -18.33 12.58
C ASP A 172 1.15 -17.41 11.58
N ILE A 173 1.09 -17.78 10.31
CA ILE A 173 1.73 -17.03 9.24
C ILE A 173 0.71 -16.17 8.54
N VAL A 174 1.02 -14.90 8.37
CA VAL A 174 0.15 -13.88 7.80
C VAL A 174 0.79 -13.23 6.59
N VAL A 175 -0.06 -12.81 5.65
CA VAL A 175 0.30 -11.91 4.55
C VAL A 175 -0.30 -10.55 4.86
N VAL A 176 0.53 -9.53 4.94
CA VAL A 176 0.14 -8.17 5.37
C VAL A 176 0.85 -7.13 4.51
N THR A 177 0.34 -5.89 4.48
CA THR A 177 1.03 -4.79 3.80
C THR A 177 2.34 -4.40 4.49
N GLY A 178 3.31 -3.92 3.72
CA GLY A 178 4.64 -3.50 4.17
C GLY A 178 4.62 -2.31 5.10
N HIS A 179 3.76 -1.35 4.76
CA HIS A 179 3.56 -0.14 5.55
C HIS A 179 2.07 0.11 5.81
N THR A 180 1.72 0.48 7.05
CA THR A 180 0.38 0.93 7.45
C THR A 180 0.34 2.43 7.71
N GLY A 181 1.51 3.10 7.69
CA GLY A 181 1.66 4.52 7.92
C GLY A 181 0.72 5.31 7.03
N SER A 182 -0.20 5.98 7.73
CA SER A 182 -1.45 6.48 7.18
C SER A 182 -1.29 7.30 5.90
N ASP A 183 -2.15 6.98 4.94
CA ASP A 183 -2.62 7.82 3.84
C ASP A 183 -3.33 9.11 4.35
N THR A 184 -2.96 9.64 5.53
CA THR A 184 -3.48 10.88 6.12
C THR A 184 -3.33 12.03 5.14
N TRP A 185 -2.26 12.05 4.34
CA TRP A 185 -2.11 13.00 3.24
C TRP A 185 -3.23 12.88 2.20
N ARG A 186 -3.65 11.68 1.80
CA ARG A 186 -4.78 11.47 0.88
C ARG A 186 -6.11 11.88 1.52
N THR A 187 -6.28 11.70 2.81
CA THR A 187 -7.48 12.18 3.54
C THR A 187 -7.54 13.71 3.52
N TRP A 188 -6.41 14.41 3.73
CA TRP A 188 -6.33 15.86 3.60
C TRP A 188 -6.47 16.33 2.14
N ALA A 189 -5.90 15.61 1.18
CA ALA A 189 -6.01 15.94 -0.25
C ALA A 189 -7.47 15.84 -0.73
N THR A 190 -8.19 14.78 -0.33
CA THR A 190 -9.61 14.60 -0.65
C THR A 190 -10.46 15.66 0.04
N GLY A 191 -10.19 15.95 1.33
CA GLY A 191 -10.86 17.03 2.05
C GLY A 191 -10.61 18.41 1.44
N GLY A 192 -9.38 18.68 0.97
CA GLY A 192 -8.98 19.92 0.31
C GLY A 192 -9.66 20.12 -1.04
N VAL A 193 -9.79 19.06 -1.86
CA VAL A 193 -10.51 19.11 -3.14
C VAL A 193 -11.98 19.39 -2.93
N ILE A 194 -12.63 18.74 -1.96
CA ILE A 194 -14.05 18.98 -1.64
C ILE A 194 -14.25 20.44 -1.19
N ALA A 195 -13.39 20.96 -0.31
CA ALA A 195 -13.48 22.35 0.14
C ALA A 195 -13.30 23.36 -1.01
N ALA A 196 -12.34 23.12 -1.91
CA ALA A 196 -12.10 23.96 -3.08
C ALA A 196 -13.29 23.98 -4.05
N VAL A 197 -13.94 22.84 -4.29
CA VAL A 197 -15.15 22.74 -5.12
C VAL A 197 -16.30 23.51 -4.48
N VAL A 198 -16.55 23.33 -3.17
CA VAL A 198 -17.63 24.03 -2.46
C VAL A 198 -17.43 25.55 -2.49
N LEU A 199 -16.20 26.03 -2.24
CA LEU A 199 -15.88 27.46 -2.27
C LEU A 199 -15.95 28.04 -3.69
N GLY A 200 -15.47 27.30 -4.69
CA GLY A 200 -15.54 27.71 -6.11
C GLY A 200 -16.98 27.85 -6.60
N PHE A 201 -17.85 26.89 -6.29
CA PHE A 201 -19.27 26.94 -6.67
C PHE A 201 -20.05 27.98 -5.86
N GLY A 202 -19.81 28.09 -4.55
CA GLY A 202 -20.45 29.10 -3.70
C GLY A 202 -20.12 30.53 -4.12
N GLY A 203 -18.84 30.80 -4.41
CA GLY A 203 -18.38 32.09 -4.91
C GLY A 203 -18.97 32.45 -6.28
N LEU A 204 -19.04 31.50 -7.20
CA LEU A 204 -19.63 31.71 -8.53
C LEU A 204 -21.13 32.04 -8.44
N ILE A 205 -21.88 31.33 -7.59
CA ILE A 205 -23.31 31.57 -7.37
C ILE A 205 -23.54 32.95 -6.74
N ALA A 206 -22.77 33.32 -5.71
CA ALA A 206 -22.86 34.63 -5.09
C ALA A 206 -22.56 35.77 -6.07
N LEU A 207 -21.57 35.59 -6.94
CA LEU A 207 -21.18 36.57 -7.96
C LEU A 207 -22.26 36.71 -9.06
N LEU A 208 -22.96 35.63 -9.40
CA LEU A 208 -24.09 35.66 -10.32
C LEU A 208 -25.34 36.33 -9.71
N ILE A 209 -25.59 36.16 -8.40
CA ILE A 209 -26.70 36.81 -7.70
C ILE A 209 -26.46 38.32 -7.57
N THR A 210 -25.24 38.73 -7.20
CA THR A 210 -24.88 40.15 -7.07
C THR A 210 -24.94 40.89 -8.41
N ARG A 211 -24.49 40.26 -9.50
CA ARG A 211 -24.60 40.86 -10.86
C ARG A 211 -26.03 40.98 -11.37
N ARG A 212 -26.97 40.16 -10.92
CA ARG A 212 -28.38 40.29 -11.28
C ARG A 212 -29.04 41.47 -10.55
N ARG A 213 -28.79 41.61 -9.26
CA ARG A 213 -29.33 42.73 -8.47
C ARG A 213 -28.87 44.09 -8.98
N ALA A 214 -27.60 44.22 -9.38
CA ALA A 214 -27.07 45.47 -9.94
C ALA A 214 -27.67 45.87 -11.31
N ARG A 215 -28.47 45.01 -11.95
CA ARG A 215 -29.05 45.25 -13.28
C ARG A 215 -30.53 45.64 -13.24
N ASP A 216 -31.18 45.50 -12.09
CA ASP A 216 -32.59 45.85 -11.89
C ASP A 216 -32.77 47.29 -11.34
N ASP A 217 -31.67 47.96 -10.95
CA ASP A 217 -31.65 49.34 -10.43
C ASP A 217 -31.29 50.41 -11.49
N SER A 218 -31.24 50.04 -12.77
CA SER A 218 -30.92 50.92 -13.92
C SER A 218 -31.99 50.86 -15.00
#